data_AF-C7QB64-F1
#
_entry.id   AF-C7QB64-F1
#
_cell.length_a   1.000
_cell.length_b   1.000
_cell.length_c   1.000
_cell.angle_alpha   90.00
_cell.angle_beta   90.00
_cell.angle_gamma   90.00
#
_symmetry.space_group_name_H-M   'P 1'
#
loop_
_entity.id
_entity.type
_entity.pdbx_description
1 polymer ?
#
loop_
_entity_poly.entity_id
_entity_poly.type
_entity_poly.pdbx_seq_one_letter_code
_entity_poly.pdbx_strand_id
1 'polypeptide(L)'
;MSDVERTDLNRLRDIIRSAQQQGDQYPVDPKARITVGSEGEIYTGVVPTGRPLSKVQHGTFAARVRGREVEDLQWAAKHMPRNTQFIEHRDARGWCYSFLSQMGRPYTMFAYFDGTSYQVKLVEPRLEGLVGAHAGHLYANGRLCLSQAGGSGQPTLEEAYSKSVLWATGMDVVLAGYPFPFSTNNEFEYGL
;
A
#
# COMPACT_ATOMS: atom_id res chain seq x y z
N MET A 1 -1.30 47.80 0.80
CA MET A 1 -0.69 46.48 0.57
C MET A 1 -0.46 45.88 1.94
N SER A 2 -1.34 44.98 2.38
CA SER A 2 -1.25 44.36 3.71
C SER A 2 -0.10 43.36 3.72
N ASP A 3 0.86 43.56 4.61
CA ASP A 3 1.86 42.56 4.96
C ASP A 3 1.14 41.25 5.30
N VAL A 4 1.39 40.21 4.51
CA VAL A 4 1.06 38.85 4.90
C VAL A 4 1.98 38.55 6.07
N GLU A 5 1.47 38.73 7.28
CA GLU A 5 2.15 38.37 8.52
C GLU A 5 2.63 36.92 8.37
N ARG A 6 3.94 36.77 8.15
CA ARG A 6 4.57 35.48 7.86
C ARG A 6 4.24 34.57 9.04
N THR A 7 3.50 33.49 8.78
CA THR A 7 3.05 32.58 9.84
C THR A 7 4.24 32.17 10.70
N ASP A 8 4.23 32.54 11.99
CA ASP A 8 5.32 32.20 12.91
C ASP A 8 5.31 30.70 13.18
N LEU A 9 6.32 30.01 12.64
CA LEU A 9 6.49 28.56 12.78
C LEU A 9 6.71 28.16 14.24
N ASN A 10 7.29 29.02 15.08
CA ASN A 10 7.45 28.73 16.51
C ASN A 10 6.09 28.72 17.19
N ARG A 11 5.26 29.72 16.91
CA ARG A 11 3.89 29.77 17.43
C ARG A 11 3.04 28.58 16.98
N LEU A 12 3.12 28.17 15.71
CA LEU A 12 2.43 26.96 15.22
C LEU A 12 2.90 25.71 15.96
N ARG A 13 4.22 25.56 16.14
CA ARG A 13 4.81 24.43 16.87
C ARG A 13 4.30 24.39 18.32
N ASP A 14 4.22 25.53 18.99
CA ASP A 14 3.82 25.61 20.39
C ASP A 14 2.33 25.30 20.57
N ILE A 15 1.47 25.77 19.65
CA ILE A 15 0.04 25.40 19.61
C ILE A 15 -0.13 23.89 19.45
N ILE A 16 0.52 23.29 18.44
CA ILE A 16 0.43 21.85 18.18
C ILE A 16 0.96 21.03 19.36
N ARG A 17 2.11 21.41 19.94
CA ARG A 17 2.70 20.69 21.08
C ARG A 17 1.82 20.76 22.32
N SER A 18 1.27 21.93 22.63
CA SER A 18 0.37 22.11 23.77
C SER A 18 -0.89 21.24 23.61
N ALA A 19 -1.49 21.25 22.41
CA ALA A 19 -2.65 20.43 22.10
C ALA A 19 -2.35 18.92 22.21
N GLN A 20 -1.20 18.48 21.69
CA GLN A 20 -0.74 17.08 21.81
C GLN A 20 -0.49 16.65 23.25
N GLN A 21 0.14 17.50 24.07
CA GLN A 21 0.38 17.22 25.50
C GLN A 21 -0.91 17.10 26.30
N GLN A 22 -1.94 17.85 25.89
CA GLN A 22 -3.27 17.86 26.53
C GLN A 22 -4.22 16.80 25.94
N GLY A 23 -3.84 16.14 24.85
CA GLY A 23 -4.71 15.20 24.12
C GLY A 23 -5.87 15.89 23.40
N ASP A 24 -5.82 17.21 23.21
CA ASP A 24 -6.89 18.00 22.61
C ASP A 24 -6.71 18.08 21.09
N GLN A 25 -7.37 17.17 20.38
CA GLN A 25 -7.27 17.08 18.92
C GLN A 25 -8.02 18.20 18.20
N TYR A 26 -8.96 18.88 18.87
CA TYR A 26 -9.78 19.92 18.28
C TYR A 26 -10.02 21.05 19.28
N PRO A 27 -9.01 21.91 19.53
CA PRO A 27 -9.11 22.93 20.56
C PRO A 27 -10.37 23.77 20.46
N VAL A 28 -11.08 23.91 21.57
CA VAL A 28 -12.31 24.71 21.61
C VAL A 28 -11.98 26.21 21.57
N ASP A 29 -10.87 26.61 22.18
CA ASP A 29 -10.38 27.99 22.16
C ASP A 29 -9.96 28.41 20.75
N PRO A 30 -10.60 29.43 20.15
CA PRO A 30 -10.22 29.96 18.85
C PRO A 30 -8.74 30.34 18.75
N LYS A 31 -8.13 30.86 19.82
CA LYS A 31 -6.70 31.25 19.84
C LYS A 31 -5.74 30.07 19.71
N ALA A 32 -6.20 28.89 20.13
CA ALA A 32 -5.47 27.64 20.03
C ALA A 32 -5.82 26.86 18.76
N ARG A 33 -6.68 27.36 17.87
CA ARG A 33 -7.01 26.69 16.60
C ARG A 33 -6.04 27.08 15.50
N ILE A 34 -5.77 26.10 14.65
CA ILE A 34 -5.12 26.29 13.35
C ILE A 34 -6.17 25.98 12.28
N THR A 35 -6.32 26.89 11.33
CA THR A 35 -7.21 26.73 10.17
C THR A 35 -6.46 27.00 8.88
N VAL A 36 -6.95 26.43 7.78
CA VAL A 36 -6.30 26.52 6.47
C VAL A 36 -7.30 27.05 5.44
N GLY A 37 -6.87 28.04 4.66
CA GLY A 37 -7.60 28.59 3.52
C GLY A 37 -7.51 27.72 2.27
N SER A 38 -8.28 28.04 1.24
CA SER A 38 -8.32 27.24 0.00
C SER A 38 -7.01 27.22 -0.77
N GLU A 39 -6.13 28.23 -0.57
CA GLU A 39 -4.82 28.32 -1.24
C GLU A 39 -3.66 27.87 -0.34
N GLY A 40 -3.97 27.22 0.79
CA GLY A 40 -2.97 26.72 1.73
C GLY A 40 -2.49 27.76 2.77
N GLU A 41 -3.16 28.90 2.88
CA GLU A 41 -2.82 29.91 3.90
C GLU A 41 -3.17 29.39 5.30
N ILE A 42 -2.25 29.52 6.25
CA ILE A 42 -2.43 29.03 7.61
C ILE A 42 -2.78 30.19 8.54
N TYR A 43 -3.90 30.09 9.23
CA TYR A 43 -4.38 31.08 10.19
C TYR A 43 -4.40 30.50 11.62
N THR A 44 -3.97 31.30 12.58
CA THR A 44 -4.07 31.00 14.03
C THR A 44 -4.87 32.06 14.74
N GLY A 45 -5.87 31.68 15.54
CA GLY A 45 -6.69 32.65 16.28
C GLY A 45 -7.74 33.34 15.42
N VAL A 46 -7.51 34.60 15.07
CA VAL A 46 -8.46 35.40 14.28
C VAL A 46 -8.35 35.00 12.82
N VAL A 47 -9.49 34.66 12.23
CA VAL A 47 -9.57 34.15 10.85
C VAL A 47 -10.39 35.11 9.97
N PRO A 48 -10.15 35.15 8.65
CA PRO A 48 -10.97 35.93 7.73
C PRO A 48 -12.44 35.49 7.76
N THR A 49 -13.37 36.44 7.84
CA THR A 49 -14.81 36.17 7.75
C THR A 49 -15.25 36.02 6.30
N GLY A 50 -16.25 35.17 6.05
CA GLY A 50 -16.84 35.00 4.71
C GLY A 50 -16.05 34.09 3.75
N ARG A 51 -14.99 33.41 4.21
CA ARG A 51 -14.27 32.39 3.45
C ARG A 51 -14.45 31.00 4.09
N PRO A 52 -14.61 29.93 3.29
CA PRO A 52 -14.56 28.58 3.82
C PRO A 52 -13.15 28.27 4.32
N LEU A 53 -13.05 27.76 5.54
CA LEU A 53 -11.78 27.40 6.17
C LEU A 53 -11.85 25.95 6.67
N SER A 54 -10.77 25.22 6.47
CA SER A 54 -10.59 23.87 6.99
C SER A 54 -9.97 23.92 8.38
N LYS A 55 -10.54 23.20 9.35
CA LYS A 55 -9.92 23.04 10.68
C LYS A 55 -8.79 22.01 10.60
N VAL A 56 -7.65 22.32 11.19
CA VAL A 56 -6.56 21.36 11.37
C VAL A 56 -6.83 20.55 12.63
N GLN A 57 -6.71 19.23 12.56
CA GLN A 57 -6.68 18.36 13.74
C GLN A 57 -5.30 18.46 14.39
N HIS A 58 -5.24 18.71 15.70
CA HIS A 58 -3.99 18.98 16.43
C HIS A 58 -3.41 17.74 17.10
N GLY A 59 -3.93 16.56 16.75
CA GLY A 59 -3.39 15.29 17.21
C GLY A 59 -1.93 15.09 16.82
N THR A 60 -1.33 14.03 17.36
CA THR A 60 0.03 13.65 16.96
C THR A 60 0.04 13.32 15.47
N PHE A 61 0.83 14.05 14.68
CA PHE A 61 1.13 13.64 13.30
C PHE A 61 1.64 12.21 13.34
N ALA A 62 0.92 11.29 12.69
CA ALA A 62 1.16 9.85 12.62
C ALA A 62 2.14 9.39 13.72
N ALA A 63 1.61 9.22 14.95
CA ALA A 63 2.40 8.70 16.07
C ALA A 63 3.20 7.51 15.55
N ARG A 64 4.54 7.56 15.69
CA ARG A 64 5.50 6.56 15.19
C ARG A 64 4.84 5.18 15.13
N VAL A 65 4.37 4.79 13.96
CA VAL A 65 3.86 3.44 13.74
C VAL A 65 5.11 2.57 13.71
N ARG A 66 5.61 2.16 14.88
CA ARG A 66 6.46 0.98 14.95
C ARG A 66 5.52 -0.18 14.71
N GLY A 67 5.50 -0.64 13.47
CA GLY A 67 4.63 -1.69 13.01
C GLY A 67 4.99 -2.05 11.58
N ARG A 68 4.68 -3.29 11.22
CA ARG A 68 4.87 -3.91 9.89
C ARG A 68 4.66 -2.92 8.74
N GLU A 69 3.61 -2.10 8.79
CA GLU A 69 3.26 -1.15 7.72
C GLU A 69 4.34 -0.11 7.42
N VAL A 70 5.07 0.41 8.42
CA VAL A 70 6.16 1.37 8.16
C VAL A 70 7.39 0.69 7.60
N GLU A 71 7.70 -0.51 8.07
CA GLU A 71 8.79 -1.33 7.52
C GLU A 71 8.49 -1.69 6.05
N ASP A 72 7.25 -2.10 5.76
CA ASP A 72 6.78 -2.40 4.43
C ASP A 72 6.75 -1.16 3.53
N LEU A 73 6.34 0.00 4.04
CA LEU A 73 6.40 1.27 3.29
C LEU A 73 7.83 1.62 2.88
N GLN A 74 8.78 1.51 3.81
CA GLN A 74 10.18 1.77 3.55
C GLN A 74 10.77 0.75 2.56
N TRP A 75 10.42 -0.53 2.72
CA TRP A 75 10.89 -1.59 1.85
C TRP A 75 10.33 -1.45 0.44
N ALA A 76 9.01 -1.24 0.29
CA ALA A 76 8.35 -1.07 -1.00
C ALA A 76 8.90 0.12 -1.77
N ALA A 77 9.09 1.27 -1.10
CA ALA A 77 9.66 2.47 -1.71
C ALA A 77 11.09 2.26 -2.26
N LYS A 78 11.84 1.29 -1.70
CA LYS A 78 13.23 1.02 -2.08
C LYS A 78 13.38 -0.14 -3.07
N HIS A 79 12.52 -1.16 -3.00
CA HIS A 79 12.74 -2.44 -3.71
C HIS A 79 11.64 -2.79 -4.72
N MET A 80 10.42 -2.27 -4.58
CA MET A 80 9.33 -2.57 -5.51
C MET A 80 9.42 -1.67 -6.76
N PRO A 81 8.72 -2.03 -7.86
CA PRO A 81 8.65 -1.21 -9.06
C PRO A 81 8.21 0.23 -8.76
N ARG A 82 8.74 1.22 -9.50
CA ARG A 82 8.46 2.64 -9.25
C ARG A 82 6.98 3.04 -9.40
N ASN A 83 6.21 2.24 -10.13
CA ASN A 83 4.77 2.38 -10.30
C ASN A 83 3.96 1.68 -9.19
N THR A 84 4.60 1.19 -8.14
CA THR A 84 3.91 0.59 -6.99
C THR A 84 3.12 1.65 -6.24
N GLN A 85 1.84 1.36 -5.97
CA GLN A 85 0.92 2.23 -5.25
C GLN A 85 0.35 1.50 -4.04
N PHE A 86 0.40 2.14 -2.87
CA PHE A 86 -0.38 1.69 -1.72
C PHE A 86 -1.83 2.10 -1.90
N ILE A 87 -2.73 1.13 -1.95
CA ILE A 87 -4.17 1.33 -2.03
C ILE A 87 -4.73 1.18 -0.62
N GLU A 88 -5.40 2.23 -0.15
CA GLU A 88 -6.18 2.21 1.09
C GLU A 88 -7.62 2.59 0.76
N HIS A 89 -8.45 1.57 0.59
CA HIS A 89 -9.88 1.68 0.32
C HIS A 89 -10.64 0.79 1.31
N ARG A 90 -11.93 1.08 1.52
CA ARG A 90 -12.80 0.37 2.47
C ARG A 90 -12.72 -1.16 2.36
N ASP A 91 -12.60 -1.65 1.13
CA ASP A 91 -12.63 -3.08 0.80
C ASP A 91 -11.28 -3.64 0.33
N ALA A 92 -10.25 -2.81 0.24
CA ALA A 92 -8.94 -3.20 -0.28
C ALA A 92 -7.83 -2.37 0.37
N ARG A 93 -6.91 -3.06 1.06
CA ARG A 93 -5.74 -2.44 1.68
C ARG A 93 -4.49 -3.24 1.32
N GLY A 94 -3.56 -2.63 0.59
CA GLY A 94 -2.38 -3.34 0.08
C GLY A 94 -1.64 -2.60 -1.03
N TRP A 95 -0.74 -3.30 -1.69
CA TRP A 95 0.21 -2.78 -2.67
C TRP A 95 -0.18 -3.24 -4.07
N CYS A 96 -0.54 -2.31 -4.94
CA CYS A 96 -0.74 -2.54 -6.37
C CYS A 96 0.54 -2.23 -7.12
N TYR A 97 1.01 -3.14 -7.97
CA TYR A 97 2.24 -2.96 -8.73
C TYR A 97 2.15 -3.67 -10.08
N SER A 98 2.81 -3.10 -11.09
CA SER A 98 2.93 -3.72 -12.41
C SER A 98 4.38 -3.83 -12.83
N PHE A 99 4.71 -4.90 -13.54
CA PHE A 99 6.05 -5.17 -14.04
C PHE A 99 5.98 -6.00 -15.33
N LEU A 100 7.10 -6.09 -16.03
CA LEU A 100 7.28 -7.04 -17.12
C LEU A 100 7.96 -8.29 -16.56
N SER A 101 7.44 -9.46 -16.89
CA SER A 101 8.12 -10.72 -16.63
C SER A 101 9.43 -10.82 -17.41
N GLN A 102 10.23 -11.86 -17.15
CA GLN A 102 11.46 -12.09 -17.90
C GLN A 102 11.23 -12.34 -19.40
N MET A 103 10.03 -12.75 -19.79
CA MET A 103 9.63 -12.94 -21.20
C MET A 103 8.94 -11.71 -21.79
N GLY A 104 8.94 -10.57 -21.08
CA GLY A 104 8.42 -9.30 -21.55
C GLY A 104 6.90 -9.15 -21.49
N ARG A 105 6.19 -10.08 -20.85
CA ARG A 105 4.73 -9.98 -20.68
C ARG A 105 4.41 -9.06 -19.50
N PRO A 106 3.44 -8.13 -19.64
CA PRO A 106 3.02 -7.28 -18.54
C PRO A 106 2.14 -8.04 -17.55
N TYR A 107 2.40 -7.81 -16.27
CA TYR A 107 1.58 -8.29 -15.15
C TYR A 107 1.25 -7.13 -14.21
N THR A 108 0.05 -7.13 -13.67
CA THR A 108 -0.36 -6.28 -12.54
C THR A 108 -0.82 -7.17 -11.40
N MET A 109 -0.31 -6.87 -10.21
CA MET A 109 -0.50 -7.67 -9.00
C MET A 109 -0.97 -6.80 -7.85
N PHE A 110 -1.65 -7.42 -6.89
CA PHE A 110 -2.06 -6.79 -5.64
C PHE A 110 -1.61 -7.63 -4.44
N ALA A 111 -0.62 -7.14 -3.69
CA ALA A 111 -0.15 -7.78 -2.46
C ALA A 111 -0.85 -7.19 -1.23
N TYR A 112 -1.43 -8.02 -0.37
CA TYR A 112 -2.15 -7.55 0.82
C TYR A 112 -1.90 -8.46 2.01
N PHE A 113 -1.90 -7.88 3.21
CA PHE A 113 -1.79 -8.64 4.45
C PHE A 113 -3.18 -9.00 4.94
N ASP A 114 -3.48 -10.30 5.08
CA ASP A 114 -4.81 -10.79 5.48
C ASP A 114 -5.03 -10.83 7.01
N GLY A 115 -4.06 -10.35 7.79
CA GLY A 115 -4.03 -10.46 9.24
C GLY A 115 -3.09 -11.54 9.75
N THR A 116 -2.69 -12.49 8.90
CA THR A 116 -1.75 -13.58 9.23
C THR A 116 -0.53 -13.58 8.31
N SER A 117 -0.73 -13.44 7.00
CA SER A 117 0.33 -13.49 6.00
C SER A 117 0.04 -12.60 4.81
N TYR A 118 1.08 -12.31 4.02
CA TYR A 118 0.98 -11.62 2.75
C TYR A 118 0.48 -12.53 1.65
N GLN A 119 -0.68 -12.16 1.10
CA GLN A 119 -1.29 -12.77 -0.05
C GLN A 119 -0.99 -11.93 -1.29
N VAL A 120 -0.97 -12.56 -2.47
CA VAL A 120 -0.90 -11.84 -3.74
C VAL A 120 -2.04 -12.28 -4.64
N LYS A 121 -2.72 -11.31 -5.24
CA LYS A 121 -3.69 -11.52 -6.31
C LYS A 121 -3.14 -11.03 -7.63
N LEU A 122 -3.42 -11.79 -8.68
CA LEU A 122 -3.32 -11.35 -10.05
C LEU A 122 -4.46 -10.36 -10.32
N VAL A 123 -4.12 -9.23 -10.93
CA VAL A 123 -5.08 -8.22 -11.41
C VAL A 123 -5.16 -8.29 -12.92
N GLU A 124 -4.00 -8.33 -13.58
CA GLU A 124 -3.89 -8.51 -15.03
C GLU A 124 -2.62 -9.33 -15.35
N PRO A 125 -2.63 -10.18 -16.39
CA PRO A 125 -3.78 -10.52 -17.22
C PRO A 125 -4.81 -11.38 -16.46
N ARG A 126 -6.08 -11.36 -16.89
CA ARG A 126 -7.13 -12.22 -16.32
C ARG A 126 -6.92 -13.68 -16.72
N LEU A 127 -6.35 -14.47 -15.82
CA LEU A 127 -6.04 -15.89 -16.01
C LEU A 127 -6.85 -16.80 -15.08
N GLU A 128 -7.70 -16.22 -14.23
CA GLU A 128 -8.52 -16.95 -13.27
C GLU A 128 -9.42 -17.98 -13.96
N GLY A 129 -9.35 -19.22 -13.50
CA GLY A 129 -10.14 -20.32 -14.06
C GLY A 129 -9.66 -20.85 -15.42
N LEU A 130 -8.65 -20.21 -16.03
CA LEU A 130 -8.02 -20.69 -17.26
C LEU A 130 -6.85 -21.65 -16.98
N VAL A 131 -6.16 -21.43 -15.87
CA VAL A 131 -5.08 -22.28 -15.38
C VAL A 131 -5.47 -22.86 -14.02
N GLY A 132 -5.32 -24.18 -13.86
CA GLY A 132 -5.66 -24.85 -12.61
C GLY A 132 -4.70 -24.48 -11.47
N ALA A 133 -5.15 -24.63 -10.22
CA ALA A 133 -4.33 -24.32 -9.05
C ALA A 133 -3.07 -25.22 -8.95
N HIS A 134 -3.11 -26.44 -9.49
CA HIS A 134 -1.94 -27.33 -9.55
C HIS A 134 -1.05 -27.01 -10.75
N ALA A 135 -1.63 -26.84 -11.93
CA ALA A 135 -0.88 -26.55 -13.15
C ALA A 135 -0.22 -25.16 -13.15
N GLY A 136 -0.91 -24.13 -12.67
CA GLY A 136 -0.50 -22.73 -12.78
C GLY A 136 -0.31 -21.99 -11.45
N HIS A 137 -0.48 -22.65 -10.31
CA HIS A 137 -0.38 -22.04 -8.98
C HIS A 137 -1.24 -20.78 -8.82
N LEU A 138 -2.40 -20.76 -9.49
CA LEU A 138 -3.38 -19.68 -9.46
C LEU A 138 -4.74 -20.25 -9.06
N TYR A 139 -5.30 -19.74 -7.96
CA TYR A 139 -6.65 -20.10 -7.54
C TYR A 139 -7.68 -19.43 -8.44
N ALA A 140 -8.89 -20.01 -8.51
CA ALA A 140 -10.01 -19.48 -9.30
C ALA A 140 -10.45 -18.06 -8.91
N ASN A 141 -9.99 -17.54 -7.77
CA ASN A 141 -10.26 -16.18 -7.30
C ASN A 141 -9.09 -15.20 -7.56
N GLY A 142 -8.12 -15.59 -8.39
CA GLY A 142 -6.96 -14.78 -8.77
C GLY A 142 -5.84 -14.75 -7.74
N ARG A 143 -6.01 -15.42 -6.59
CA ARG A 143 -4.93 -15.50 -5.60
C ARG A 143 -3.86 -16.49 -6.04
N LEU A 144 -2.61 -16.11 -5.89
CA LEU A 144 -1.47 -16.98 -6.15
C LEU A 144 -1.30 -17.99 -5.00
N CYS A 145 -0.88 -19.21 -5.34
CA CYS A 145 -0.44 -20.21 -4.38
C CYS A 145 1.05 -19.98 -4.10
N LEU A 146 1.39 -19.27 -3.01
CA LEU A 146 2.77 -18.84 -2.74
C LEU A 146 3.57 -19.84 -1.90
N SER A 147 2.92 -20.83 -1.30
CA SER A 147 3.55 -21.80 -0.39
C SER A 147 2.88 -23.17 -0.46
N GLN A 148 3.55 -24.16 0.12
CA GLN A 148 3.11 -25.57 0.11
C GLN A 148 1.78 -25.80 0.84
N ALA A 149 1.45 -24.98 1.85
CA ALA A 149 0.16 -25.08 2.53
C ALA A 149 -0.94 -24.40 1.68
N GLY A 150 -2.01 -25.11 1.36
CA GLY A 150 -3.11 -24.58 0.56
C GLY A 150 -3.65 -23.26 1.14
N GLY A 151 -3.69 -22.23 0.30
CA GLY A 151 -4.20 -20.90 0.66
C GLY A 151 -3.30 -20.07 1.58
N SER A 152 -2.06 -20.50 1.82
CA SER A 152 -1.09 -19.74 2.61
C SER A 152 -0.36 -18.69 1.77
N GLY A 153 -0.06 -17.57 2.42
CA GLY A 153 0.73 -16.47 1.87
C GLY A 153 2.21 -16.56 2.28
N GLN A 154 2.93 -15.46 2.20
CA GLN A 154 4.30 -15.33 2.73
C GLN A 154 4.33 -14.49 4.01
N PRO A 155 5.29 -14.69 4.93
CA PRO A 155 5.32 -13.92 6.17
C PRO A 155 5.68 -12.44 5.96
N THR A 156 6.40 -12.09 4.89
CA THR A 156 6.82 -10.72 4.58
C THR A 156 6.35 -10.23 3.21
N LEU A 157 6.28 -8.91 3.03
CA LEU A 157 6.00 -8.29 1.73
C LEU A 157 7.08 -8.65 0.70
N GLU A 158 8.34 -8.72 1.14
CA GLU A 158 9.50 -9.08 0.33
C GLU A 158 9.35 -10.46 -0.30
N GLU A 159 9.05 -11.47 0.51
CA GLU A 159 8.88 -12.85 0.02
C GLU A 159 7.64 -12.97 -0.88
N ALA A 160 6.54 -12.27 -0.54
CA ALA A 160 5.34 -12.28 -1.36
C ALA A 160 5.58 -11.65 -2.74
N TYR A 161 6.26 -10.51 -2.78
CA TYR A 161 6.64 -9.82 -4.01
C TYR A 161 7.62 -10.64 -4.85
N SER A 162 8.72 -11.12 -4.25
CA SER A 162 9.73 -11.87 -4.99
C SER A 162 9.16 -13.17 -5.58
N LYS A 163 8.33 -13.89 -4.83
CA LYS A 163 7.64 -15.08 -5.35
C LYS A 163 6.62 -14.76 -6.42
N SER A 164 5.88 -13.65 -6.35
CA SER A 164 4.92 -13.29 -7.40
C SER A 164 5.60 -12.92 -8.71
N VAL A 165 6.78 -12.29 -8.65
CA VAL A 165 7.61 -11.99 -9.83
C VAL A 165 8.15 -13.29 -10.46
N LEU A 166 8.65 -14.22 -9.64
CA LEU A 166 9.07 -15.54 -10.12
C LEU A 166 7.90 -16.30 -10.73
N TRP A 167 6.73 -16.27 -10.07
CA TRP A 167 5.51 -16.89 -10.55
C TRP A 167 5.10 -16.36 -11.93
N ALA A 168 5.18 -15.05 -12.17
CA ALA A 168 4.81 -14.47 -13.46
C ALA A 168 5.68 -15.02 -14.60
N THR A 169 6.98 -15.20 -14.35
CA THR A 169 7.88 -15.84 -15.32
C THR A 169 7.53 -17.32 -15.54
N GLY A 170 7.16 -18.05 -14.48
CA GLY A 170 6.71 -19.43 -14.60
C GLY A 170 5.38 -19.54 -15.34
N MET A 171 4.49 -18.56 -15.16
CA MET A 171 3.21 -18.50 -15.87
C MET A 171 3.40 -18.24 -17.35
N ASP A 172 4.39 -17.47 -17.78
CA ASP A 172 4.68 -17.33 -19.22
C ASP A 172 5.06 -18.68 -19.88
N VAL A 173 5.78 -19.54 -19.16
CA VAL A 173 6.10 -20.91 -19.61
C VAL A 173 4.82 -21.74 -19.74
N VAL A 174 3.89 -21.61 -18.78
CA VAL A 174 2.56 -22.25 -18.86
C VAL A 174 1.76 -21.76 -20.06
N LEU A 175 1.73 -20.45 -20.28
CA LEU A 175 1.03 -19.86 -21.42
C LEU A 175 1.67 -20.24 -22.76
N ALA A 176 2.94 -20.64 -22.77
CA ALA A 176 3.63 -21.20 -23.94
C ALA A 176 3.34 -22.71 -24.14
N GLY A 177 2.52 -23.34 -23.30
CA GLY A 177 2.08 -24.73 -23.42
C GLY A 177 2.95 -25.73 -22.67
N TYR A 178 3.83 -25.28 -21.78
CA TYR A 178 4.70 -26.15 -20.97
C TYR A 178 4.24 -26.24 -19.51
N PRO A 179 4.67 -27.25 -18.74
CA PRO A 179 4.40 -27.30 -17.30
C PRO A 179 5.05 -26.13 -16.55
N PHE A 180 4.45 -25.70 -15.44
CA PHE A 180 5.01 -24.64 -14.61
C PHE A 180 6.36 -25.08 -14.01
N PRO A 181 7.47 -24.37 -14.28
CA PRO A 181 8.82 -24.89 -14.10
C PRO A 181 9.36 -24.79 -12.66
N PHE A 182 8.66 -24.08 -11.78
CA PHE A 182 9.15 -23.79 -10.42
C PHE A 182 8.37 -24.55 -9.34
N SER A 183 7.88 -25.75 -9.67
CA SER A 183 7.17 -26.62 -8.74
C SER A 183 7.44 -28.10 -9.01
N THR A 184 7.99 -28.80 -8.03
CA THR A 184 8.22 -30.26 -8.07
C THR A 184 6.90 -31.05 -8.08
N ASN A 185 5.80 -30.45 -7.63
CA ASN A 185 4.48 -31.09 -7.68
C ASN A 185 3.99 -31.32 -9.11
N ASN A 186 4.59 -30.64 -10.09
CA ASN A 186 4.19 -30.71 -11.49
C ASN A 186 5.04 -31.70 -12.31
N GLU A 187 6.07 -32.31 -11.70
CA GLU A 187 6.90 -33.34 -12.34
C GLU A 187 6.10 -34.65 -12.55
N PHE A 188 5.22 -35.00 -11.60
CA PHE A 188 4.42 -36.22 -11.68
C PHE A 188 3.20 -36.15 -12.61
N GLU A 189 2.71 -34.95 -12.93
CA GLU A 189 1.51 -34.78 -13.76
C GLU A 189 1.82 -34.95 -15.27
N TYR A 190 3.09 -34.86 -15.66
CA TYR A 190 3.54 -34.94 -17.06
C TYR A 190 4.55 -36.04 -17.38
N GLY A 191 4.91 -36.91 -16.42
CA GLY A 191 5.68 -38.13 -16.68
C GLY A 191 7.10 -37.89 -17.22
N LEU A 192 7.83 -36.93 -16.64
CA LEU A 192 9.27 -36.76 -16.82
C LEU A 192 10.05 -37.39 -15.66
#